data_AF-A0A0B4EZS8-F1
#
_entry.id   AF-A0A0B4EZS8-F1
#
_cell.length_a   1.000
_cell.length_b   1.000
_cell.length_c   1.000
_cell.angle_alpha   90.00
_cell.angle_beta   90.00
_cell.angle_gamma   90.00
#
_symmetry.space_group_name_H-M   'P 1'
#
loop_
_entity.id
_entity.type
_entity.pdbx_description
1 polymer ?
#
loop_
_entity_poly.entity_id
_entity_poly.type
_entity_poly.pdbx_seq_one_letter_code
_entity_poly.pdbx_strand_id
1 'polypeptide(L)'
;MCIKNIPMKKKSFILLEIACAITLFMMTFLPFISLQKEILLFFKIEEEQYQERWNRKNAISVFKKKMRNQEVLEGRYYYRDKNWFCTESASSFFIEVKKFSLKSVQTEENIYFYQMFDSKTSDKLWEGWSVVAEKSQ
;
A
#
# COMPACT_ATOMS: atom_id res chain seq x y z
N MET A 1 60.93 -20.73 -28.51
CA MET A 1 60.81 -19.34 -28.02
C MET A 1 60.73 -19.42 -26.49
N CYS A 2 61.85 -19.21 -25.80
CA CYS A 2 61.92 -19.35 -24.34
C CYS A 2 61.33 -18.09 -23.69
N ILE A 3 60.27 -18.25 -22.92
CA ILE A 3 59.71 -17.18 -22.09
C ILE A 3 60.80 -16.82 -21.07
N LYS A 4 61.36 -15.62 -21.19
CA LYS A 4 62.31 -15.05 -20.22
C LYS A 4 61.58 -14.92 -18.89
N ASN A 5 61.94 -15.74 -17.91
CA ASN A 5 61.50 -15.55 -16.54
C ASN A 5 62.07 -14.22 -16.02
N ILE A 6 61.19 -13.24 -15.82
CA ILE A 6 61.53 -11.97 -15.19
C ILE A 6 61.62 -12.25 -13.68
N PRO A 7 62.79 -12.12 -13.04
CA PRO A 7 62.89 -12.31 -11.60
C PRO A 7 62.24 -11.13 -10.89
N MET A 8 60.99 -11.30 -10.45
CA MET A 8 60.35 -10.32 -9.58
C MET A 8 61.05 -10.30 -8.22
N LYS A 9 61.43 -9.11 -7.74
CA LYS A 9 61.94 -8.94 -6.37
C LYS A 9 60.85 -9.39 -5.39
N LYS A 10 61.23 -10.12 -4.34
CA LYS A 10 60.32 -10.72 -3.33
C LYS A 10 59.23 -9.76 -2.80
N LYS A 11 59.55 -8.46 -2.66
CA LYS A 11 58.61 -7.40 -2.26
C LYS A 11 57.50 -7.13 -3.30
N SER A 12 57.84 -7.18 -4.59
CA SER A 12 56.89 -6.98 -5.70
C SER A 12 55.94 -8.16 -5.88
N PHE A 13 56.38 -9.37 -5.55
CA PHE A 13 55.53 -10.56 -5.54
C PHE A 13 54.48 -10.50 -4.41
N ILE A 14 54.89 -10.10 -3.21
CA ILE A 14 53.97 -9.91 -2.07
C ILE A 14 52.92 -8.82 -2.38
N LEU A 15 53.31 -7.72 -3.03
CA LEU A 15 52.36 -6.68 -3.47
C LEU A 15 51.33 -7.21 -4.47
N LEU A 16 51.73 -8.10 -5.39
CA LEU A 16 50.82 -8.72 -6.35
C LEU A 16 49.84 -9.68 -5.66
N GLU A 17 50.31 -10.47 -4.69
CA GLU A 17 49.45 -11.36 -3.90
C GLU A 17 48.41 -10.58 -3.10
N ILE A 18 48.81 -9.48 -2.46
CA ILE A 18 47.88 -8.60 -1.72
C ILE A 18 46.83 -7.99 -2.67
N ALA A 19 47.26 -7.48 -3.83
CA ALA A 19 46.33 -6.92 -4.81
C ALA A 19 45.35 -7.96 -5.36
N CYS A 20 45.82 -9.18 -5.62
CA CYS A 20 45.00 -10.29 -6.09
C CYS A 20 43.99 -10.74 -5.01
N ALA A 21 44.43 -10.82 -3.74
CA ALA A 21 43.57 -11.13 -2.61
C ALA A 21 42.48 -10.07 -2.39
N ILE A 22 42.83 -8.78 -2.48
CA ILE A 22 41.85 -7.68 -2.39
C ILE A 22 40.86 -7.77 -3.56
N THR A 23 41.33 -8.03 -4.78
CA THR A 23 40.46 -8.11 -5.96
C THR A 23 39.49 -9.29 -5.86
N LEU A 24 39.96 -10.46 -5.44
CA LEU A 24 39.12 -11.64 -5.19
C LEU A 24 38.14 -11.41 -4.04
N PHE A 25 38.57 -10.71 -2.99
CA PHE A 25 37.69 -10.31 -1.89
C PHE A 25 36.59 -9.37 -2.38
N MET A 26 36.94 -8.34 -3.15
CA MET A 26 35.95 -7.40 -3.71
C MET A 26 34.99 -8.10 -4.69
N MET A 27 35.50 -8.98 -5.56
CA MET A 27 34.69 -9.76 -6.50
C MET A 27 33.67 -10.68 -5.82
N THR A 28 33.97 -11.16 -4.61
CA THR A 28 33.03 -11.99 -3.83
C THR A 28 32.09 -11.15 -2.95
N PHE A 29 32.55 -10.01 -2.42
CA PHE A 29 31.74 -9.15 -1.54
C PHE A 29 30.76 -8.22 -2.28
N LEU A 30 31.12 -7.73 -3.48
CA LEU A 30 30.26 -6.84 -4.27
C LEU A 30 28.90 -7.49 -4.64
N PRO A 31 28.86 -8.75 -5.13
CA PRO A 31 27.61 -9.45 -5.37
C PRO A 31 26.76 -9.61 -4.11
N PHE A 32 27.40 -9.85 -2.96
CA PHE A 32 26.72 -9.97 -1.68
C PHE A 32 26.05 -8.64 -1.26
N ILE A 33 26.74 -7.51 -1.42
CA ILE A 33 26.16 -6.18 -1.15
C ILE A 33 24.99 -5.89 -2.11
N SER A 34 25.11 -6.26 -3.38
CA SER A 34 24.03 -6.10 -4.36
C SER A 34 22.79 -6.91 -3.95
N LEU A 35 22.99 -8.17 -3.58
CA LEU A 35 21.91 -9.05 -3.13
C LEU A 35 21.24 -8.51 -1.85
N GLN A 36 22.01 -8.01 -0.89
CA GLN A 36 21.45 -7.40 0.32
C GLN A 36 20.58 -6.17 0.00
N LYS A 37 20.97 -5.34 -0.98
CA LYS A 37 20.15 -4.19 -1.42
C LYS A 37 18.84 -4.64 -2.06
N GLU A 38 18.87 -5.67 -2.90
CA GLU A 38 17.66 -6.22 -3.52
C GLU A 38 16.70 -6.79 -2.48
N ILE A 39 17.22 -7.52 -1.49
CA ILE A 39 16.41 -8.05 -0.37
C ILE A 39 15.78 -6.91 0.44
N LEU A 40 16.53 -5.84 0.74
CA LEU A 40 15.99 -4.68 1.45
C LEU A 40 14.90 -3.96 0.64
N LEU A 41 15.08 -3.83 -0.67
CA LEU A 41 14.07 -3.27 -1.56
C LEU A 41 12.80 -4.13 -1.57
N PHE A 42 12.94 -5.45 -1.61
CA PHE A 42 11.83 -6.38 -1.53
C PHE A 42 11.02 -6.19 -0.24
N PHE A 43 11.68 -6.17 0.92
CA PHE A 43 11.00 -5.95 2.20
C PHE A 43 10.29 -4.59 2.26
N LYS A 44 10.89 -3.55 1.70
CA LYS A 44 10.26 -2.23 1.63
C LYS A 44 8.96 -2.26 0.81
N ILE A 45 8.97 -2.95 -0.34
CA ILE A 45 7.76 -3.10 -1.18
C ILE A 45 6.67 -3.87 -0.41
N GLU A 46 7.03 -4.95 0.27
CA GLU A 46 6.07 -5.71 1.08
C GLU A 46 5.48 -4.87 2.22
N GLU A 47 6.31 -4.07 2.90
CA GLU A 47 5.88 -3.18 3.97
C GLU A 47 4.90 -2.11 3.45
N GLU A 48 5.20 -1.49 2.30
CA GLU A 48 4.31 -0.53 1.65
C GLU A 48 2.95 -1.15 1.30
N GLN A 49 2.94 -2.35 0.71
CA GLN A 49 1.70 -3.08 0.41
C GLN A 49 0.93 -3.45 1.66
N TYR A 50 1.62 -3.87 2.72
CA TYR A 50 0.99 -4.19 4.01
C TYR A 50 0.33 -2.94 4.61
N GLN A 51 1.04 -1.81 4.62
CA GLN A 51 0.55 -0.55 5.14
C GLN A 51 -0.68 -0.05 4.37
N GLU A 52 -0.70 -0.22 3.04
CA GLU A 52 -1.83 0.13 2.20
C GLU A 52 -3.06 -0.74 2.52
N ARG A 53 -2.89 -2.06 2.66
CA ARG A 53 -3.95 -2.98 3.10
C ARG A 53 -4.48 -2.62 4.49
N TRP A 54 -3.59 -2.25 5.42
CA TRP A 54 -3.97 -1.83 6.77
C TRP A 54 -4.78 -0.52 6.75
N ASN A 55 -4.33 0.47 5.98
CA ASN A 55 -5.03 1.75 5.82
C ASN A 55 -6.43 1.56 5.23
N ARG A 56 -6.58 0.69 4.23
CA ARG A 56 -7.88 0.32 3.66
C ARG A 56 -8.80 -0.27 4.72
N LYS A 57 -8.33 -1.27 5.47
CA LYS A 57 -9.12 -1.90 6.55
C LYS A 57 -9.55 -0.88 7.62
N ASN A 58 -8.66 0.04 7.99
CA ASN A 58 -8.99 1.09 8.95
C ASN A 58 -10.03 2.08 8.41
N ALA A 59 -9.90 2.53 7.17
CA ALA A 59 -10.86 3.44 6.56
C ALA A 59 -12.27 2.84 6.54
N ILE A 60 -12.40 1.57 6.10
CA ILE A 60 -13.66 0.82 6.12
C ILE A 60 -14.22 0.71 7.54
N SER A 61 -13.38 0.35 8.51
CA SER A 61 -13.79 0.20 9.92
C SER A 61 -14.34 1.51 10.49
N VAL A 62 -13.64 2.62 10.25
CA VAL A 62 -14.08 3.96 10.66
C VAL A 62 -15.40 4.32 10.00
N PHE A 63 -15.58 4.00 8.72
CA PHE A 63 -16.81 4.31 8.00
C PHE A 63 -18.00 3.51 8.54
N LYS A 64 -17.85 2.20 8.76
CA LYS A 64 -18.87 1.35 9.38
C LYS A 64 -19.28 1.85 10.76
N LYS A 65 -18.32 2.31 11.56
CA LYS A 65 -18.60 2.91 12.87
C LYS A 65 -19.43 4.19 12.74
N LYS A 66 -19.15 5.02 11.74
CA LYS A 66 -19.93 6.24 11.44
C LYS A 66 -21.37 5.89 11.08
N MET A 67 -21.60 4.96 10.16
CA MET A 67 -22.95 4.51 9.76
C MET A 67 -23.79 4.00 10.93
N ARG A 68 -23.15 3.29 11.87
CA ARG A 68 -23.89 2.74 13.03
C ARG A 68 -24.42 3.82 13.96
N ASN A 69 -23.77 4.97 14.00
CA ASN A 69 -24.02 6.01 15.00
C ASN A 69 -24.73 7.24 14.42
N GLN A 70 -24.75 7.41 13.10
CA GLN A 70 -25.23 8.61 12.42
C GLN A 70 -25.90 8.27 11.10
N GLU A 71 -26.94 9.02 10.74
CA GLU A 71 -27.47 9.01 9.38
C GLU A 71 -26.39 9.49 8.40
N VAL A 72 -26.23 8.75 7.31
CA VAL A 72 -25.27 9.07 6.25
C VAL A 72 -26.05 9.64 5.08
N LEU A 73 -25.70 10.86 4.68
CA LEU A 73 -26.30 11.51 3.52
C LEU A 73 -25.79 10.86 2.24
N GLU A 74 -26.59 10.98 1.19
CA GLU A 74 -26.17 10.60 -0.14
C GLU A 74 -25.03 11.52 -0.62
N GLY A 75 -24.04 10.94 -1.32
CA GLY A 75 -22.93 11.70 -1.86
C GLY A 75 -21.59 11.01 -1.71
N ARG A 76 -20.52 11.79 -1.88
CA ARG A 76 -19.14 11.30 -1.92
C ARG A 76 -18.39 11.75 -0.66
N TYR A 77 -17.76 10.79 0.01
CA TYR A 77 -17.02 10.99 1.26
C TYR A 77 -15.54 10.68 1.06
N TYR A 78 -14.66 11.51 1.59
CA TYR A 78 -13.20 11.37 1.47
C TYR A 78 -12.58 11.08 2.83
N TYR A 79 -11.65 10.13 2.88
CA TYR A 79 -10.99 9.72 4.12
C TYR A 79 -9.71 10.51 4.38
N ARG A 80 -9.68 11.31 5.45
CA ARG A 80 -8.49 12.10 5.82
C ARG A 80 -8.36 12.13 7.33
N ASP A 81 -7.14 12.08 7.85
CA ASP A 81 -6.85 12.25 9.29
C ASP A 81 -7.75 11.36 10.18
N LYS A 82 -7.95 10.11 9.76
CA LYS A 82 -8.81 9.10 10.40
C LYS A 82 -10.31 9.42 10.45
N ASN A 83 -10.80 10.34 9.62
CA ASN A 83 -12.18 10.79 9.57
C ASN A 83 -12.72 10.86 8.13
N TRP A 84 -14.05 10.93 8.00
CA TRP A 84 -14.76 11.00 6.71
C TRP A 84 -15.46 12.34 6.52
N PHE A 85 -15.13 13.02 5.43
CA PHE A 85 -15.64 14.35 5.08
C PHE A 85 -16.40 14.35 3.76
N CYS A 86 -17.47 15.16 3.64
CA CYS A 86 -18.20 15.33 2.38
C CYS A 86 -17.52 16.31 1.40
N THR A 87 -16.40 16.91 1.81
CA THR A 87 -15.64 17.84 0.98
C THR A 87 -14.49 17.10 0.32
N GLU A 88 -14.26 17.44 -0.95
CA GLU A 88 -13.12 16.92 -1.69
C GLU A 88 -11.82 17.23 -0.96
N SER A 89 -10.99 16.21 -0.78
CA SER A 89 -9.75 16.33 -0.04
C SER A 89 -8.71 15.36 -0.59
N ALA A 90 -7.44 15.67 -0.34
CA ALA A 90 -6.34 14.76 -0.60
C ALA A 90 -6.51 13.52 0.28
N SER A 91 -7.13 12.50 -0.28
CA SER A 91 -7.45 11.24 0.37
C SER A 91 -7.00 10.09 -0.52
N SER A 92 -6.48 9.03 0.09
CA SER A 92 -6.19 7.78 -0.63
C SER A 92 -7.46 7.03 -1.04
N PHE A 93 -8.60 7.30 -0.40
CA PHE A 93 -9.84 6.57 -0.63
C PHE A 93 -11.06 7.47 -0.57
N PHE A 94 -12.02 7.25 -1.46
CA PHE A 94 -13.34 7.86 -1.36
C PHE A 94 -14.43 6.80 -1.30
N ILE A 95 -15.56 7.15 -0.69
CA ILE A 95 -16.76 6.32 -0.67
C ILE A 95 -17.90 7.08 -1.32
N GLU A 96 -18.55 6.43 -2.28
CA GLU A 96 -19.84 6.86 -2.82
C GLU A 96 -20.96 6.19 -2.04
N VAL A 97 -21.91 7.01 -1.60
CA VAL A 97 -23.13 6.60 -0.92
C VAL A 97 -24.28 6.91 -1.87
N LYS A 98 -25.11 5.90 -2.16
CA LYS A 98 -26.35 6.03 -2.94
C LYS A 98 -27.54 5.62 -2.09
N LYS A 99 -28.61 6.40 -2.14
CA LYS A 99 -29.85 6.14 -1.38
C LYS A 99 -30.96 5.75 -2.36
N PHE A 100 -31.66 4.67 -2.05
CA PHE A 100 -32.85 4.25 -2.79
C PHE A 100 -34.03 4.16 -1.81
N SER A 101 -35.12 4.84 -2.12
CA SER A 101 -36.39 4.68 -1.40
C SER A 101 -37.20 3.58 -2.06
N LEU A 102 -37.60 2.58 -1.28
CA LEU A 102 -38.57 1.57 -1.65
C LEU A 102 -39.89 1.91 -0.94
N LYS A 103 -40.84 2.41 -1.72
CA LYS A 103 -42.23 2.58 -1.27
C LYS A 103 -43.02 1.31 -1.52
N SER A 104 -43.41 0.64 -0.44
CA SER A 104 -44.51 -0.33 -0.46
C SER A 104 -45.82 0.37 -0.07
N VAL A 105 -46.95 -0.32 -0.26
CA VAL A 105 -48.28 0.19 0.13
C VAL A 105 -48.39 0.48 1.63
N GLN A 106 -47.50 -0.08 2.46
CA GLN A 106 -47.56 0.01 3.93
C GLN A 106 -46.28 0.56 4.61
N THR A 107 -45.14 0.60 3.92
CA THR A 107 -43.84 0.97 4.50
C THR A 107 -42.95 1.68 3.49
N GLU A 108 -42.26 2.73 3.95
CA GLU A 108 -41.15 3.36 3.23
C GLU A 108 -39.83 2.88 3.83
N GLU A 109 -39.04 2.15 3.03
CA GLU A 109 -37.72 1.65 3.41
C GLU A 109 -36.65 2.36 2.61
N ASN A 110 -35.60 2.82 3.31
CA ASN A 110 -34.45 3.44 2.68
C ASN A 110 -33.29 2.42 2.61
N ILE A 111 -32.83 2.09 1.41
CA ILE A 111 -31.64 1.29 1.18
C ILE A 111 -30.47 2.21 0.86
N TYR A 112 -29.38 2.06 1.61
CA TYR A 112 -28.13 2.75 1.37
C TYR A 112 -27.11 1.78 0.79
N PHE A 113 -26.54 2.12 -0.36
CA PHE A 113 -25.41 1.41 -0.96
C PHE A 113 -24.14 2.22 -0.78
N TYR A 114 -23.07 1.53 -0.44
CA TYR A 114 -21.76 2.11 -0.15
C TYR A 114 -20.73 1.46 -1.06
N GLN A 115 -19.98 2.25 -1.81
CA GLN A 115 -18.91 1.78 -2.67
C GLN A 115 -17.64 2.57 -2.39
N MET A 116 -16.59 1.90 -1.94
CA MET A 116 -15.27 2.50 -1.69
C MET A 116 -14.37 2.30 -2.89
N PHE A 117 -13.64 3.35 -3.23
CA PHE A 117 -12.74 3.39 -4.37
C PHE A 117 -11.35 3.89 -3.96
N ASP A 118 -10.35 3.47 -4.73
CA ASP A 118 -9.02 4.06 -4.70
C ASP A 118 -9.06 5.43 -5.39
N SER A 119 -8.58 6.49 -4.74
CA SER A 119 -8.64 7.84 -5.32
C SER A 119 -7.71 8.03 -6.52
N LYS A 120 -6.66 7.20 -6.66
CA LYS A 120 -5.69 7.30 -7.76
C LYS A 120 -6.12 6.43 -8.95
N THR A 121 -6.50 5.18 -8.71
CA THR A 121 -6.82 4.24 -9.79
C THR A 121 -8.31 4.18 -10.12
N SER A 122 -9.17 4.71 -9.25
CA SER A 122 -10.63 4.54 -9.31
C SER A 122 -11.09 3.07 -9.23
N ASP A 123 -10.22 2.17 -8.77
CA ASP A 123 -10.59 0.78 -8.58
C ASP A 123 -11.55 0.63 -7.40
N LYS A 124 -12.60 -0.17 -7.58
CA LYS A 124 -13.52 -0.51 -6.49
C LYS A 124 -12.81 -1.39 -5.48
N LEU A 125 -12.66 -0.90 -4.26
CA LEU A 125 -11.95 -1.56 -3.17
C LEU A 125 -12.87 -2.34 -2.23
N TRP A 126 -14.11 -1.86 -2.05
CA TRP A 126 -15.09 -2.45 -1.15
C TRP A 126 -16.51 -2.01 -1.50
N GLU A 127 -17.50 -2.85 -1.17
CA GLU A 127 -18.91 -2.49 -1.26
C GLU A 127 -19.70 -3.05 -0.07
N GLY A 128 -20.80 -2.38 0.26
CA GLY A 128 -21.73 -2.80 1.29
C GLY A 128 -23.08 -2.11 1.15
N TRP A 129 -24.06 -2.56 1.93
CA TRP A 129 -25.39 -1.94 1.96
C TRP A 129 -26.00 -2.01 3.36
N SER A 130 -26.98 -1.15 3.62
CA SER A 130 -27.80 -1.19 4.84
C SER A 130 -29.23 -0.76 4.54
N VAL A 131 -30.20 -1.38 5.22
CA VAL A 131 -31.62 -1.01 5.14
C VAL A 131 -32.01 -0.28 6.42
N VAL A 132 -32.67 0.87 6.27
CA VAL A 132 -33.23 1.65 7.36
C VAL A 132 -34.73 1.79 7.11
N ALA A 133 -35.55 1.11 7.91
CA ALA A 133 -36.99 1.32 7.93
C ALA A 133 -37.27 2.68 8.60
N GLU A 134 -38.02 3.56 7.93
CA GLU A 134 -38.52 4.75 8.61
C GLU A 134 -39.54 4.31 9.67
N LYS A 135 -39.32 4.73 10.92
CA LYS A 135 -40.35 4.53 11.95
C LYS A 135 -41.53 5.39 11.55
N SER A 136 -42.68 4.75 11.32
CA SER A 136 -43.97 5.42 11.27
C SER A 136 -44.14 6.25 12.54
N GLN A 137 -44.26 7.57 12.37
CA GLN A 137 -44.63 8.50 13.43
C GLN A 137 -46.02 8.23 13.97
#